data_AF-A0A0S2W0J3-F1
#
_entry.id   AF-A0A0S2W0J3-F1
#
_cell.length_a   1.000
_cell.length_b   1.000
_cell.length_c   1.000
_cell.angle_alpha   90.00
_cell.angle_beta   90.00
_cell.angle_gamma   90.00
#
_symmetry.space_group_name_H-M   'P 1'
#
loop_
_entity.id
_entity.type
_entity.pdbx_description
1 polymer ?
#
loop_
_entity_poly.entity_id
_entity_poly.type
_entity_poly.pdbx_seq_one_letter_code
_entity_poly.pdbx_strand_id
1 'polypeptide(L)' 'MFKVSKPEMVNKTFRMPAELVERLNVVAQAQKVSLNNLVCQCCEYALDNLSEQKEDKE' A
#
# COMPACT_ATOMS: atom_id res chain seq x y z
N MET A 1 -15.59 -22.93 15.48
CA MET A 1 -15.61 -21.64 16.22
C MET A 1 -15.41 -20.51 15.22
N PHE A 2 -16.35 -19.57 15.14
CA PHE A 2 -16.25 -18.41 14.26
C PHE A 2 -15.33 -17.37 14.92
N LYS A 3 -14.09 -17.23 14.41
CA LYS A 3 -13.17 -16.17 14.83
C LYS A 3 -13.39 -14.96 13.92
N VAL A 4 -13.99 -13.91 14.47
CA VAL A 4 -14.09 -12.62 13.80
C VAL A 4 -12.75 -11.90 13.95
N SER A 5 -11.90 -12.03 12.94
CA SER A 5 -10.70 -11.20 12.84
C SER A 5 -11.11 -9.81 12.36
N LYS A 6 -11.10 -8.82 13.27
CA LYS A 6 -11.15 -7.42 12.88
C LYS A 6 -9.72 -6.95 12.64
N PRO A 7 -9.31 -6.67 11.40
CA PRO A 7 -8.02 -6.02 11.18
C PRO A 7 -8.06 -4.65 11.86
N GLU A 8 -7.16 -4.42 12.82
CA GLU A 8 -6.96 -3.10 13.40
C GLU A 8 -6.31 -2.19 12.37
N MET A 9 -7.07 -1.23 11.85
CA MET A 9 -6.54 -0.18 10.99
C MET A 9 -6.12 1.01 11.85
N VAL A 10 -4.85 1.40 11.77
CA VAL A 10 -4.33 2.58 12.46
C VAL A 10 -4.12 3.70 11.44
N ASN A 11 -4.70 4.87 11.70
CA ASN A 11 -4.46 6.05 10.88
C ASN A 11 -3.04 6.57 11.12
N LYS A 12 -2.22 6.63 10.07
CA LYS A 12 -0.86 7.18 10.08
C LYS A 12 -0.70 8.19 8.95
N THR A 13 -0.14 9.35 9.27
CA THR A 13 0.11 10.42 8.27
C THR A 13 1.56 10.37 7.81
N PHE A 14 1.76 10.15 6.52
CA PHE A 14 3.07 10.19 5.87
C PHE A 14 3.20 11.47 5.03
N ARG A 15 4.42 12.02 4.95
CA ARG A 15 4.72 13.11 4.02
C ARG A 15 5.30 12.50 2.75
N MET A 16 4.70 12.82 1.62
CA MET A 16 5.12 12.35 0.29
C MET A 16 5.44 13.56 -0.60
N PRO A 17 6.31 13.40 -1.61
CA PRO A 17 6.54 14.45 -2.60
C PRO A 17 5.24 14.81 -3.34
N ALA A 18 5.03 16.09 -3.62
CA ALA A 18 3.82 16.56 -4.29
C ALA A 18 3.58 15.87 -5.64
N GLU A 19 4.63 15.74 -6.46
CA GLU A 19 4.58 15.08 -7.76
C GLU A 19 4.13 13.61 -7.67
N LEU A 20 4.58 12.90 -6.62
CA LEU A 20 4.19 11.50 -6.40
C LEU A 20 2.71 11.40 -6.05
N VAL A 21 2.21 12.30 -5.19
CA VAL A 21 0.80 12.35 -4.82
C VAL A 21 -0.08 12.65 -6.02
N GLU A 22 0.33 13.60 -6.88
CA GLU A 22 -0.41 13.90 -8.11
C GLU A 22 -0.50 12.69 -9.04
N ARG A 23 0.62 12.00 -9.28
CA ARG A 23 0.64 10.77 -10.09
C ARG A 23 -0.25 9.68 -9.51
N LEU A 24 -0.19 9.46 -8.20
CA LEU A 24 -1.06 8.48 -7.52
C LEU A 24 -2.53 8.87 -7.63
N ASN A 25 -2.85 10.17 -7.56
CA ASN A 25 -4.22 10.67 -7.68
C ASN A 25 -4.79 10.44 -9.09
N VAL A 26 -4.00 10.68 -10.13
CA VAL A 26 -4.38 10.38 -11.53
C VAL A 26 -4.66 8.89 -11.70
N VAL A 27 -3.81 8.02 -11.18
CA VAL A 27 -3.99 6.56 -11.24
C VAL A 27 -5.23 6.13 -10.46
N ALA A 28 -5.43 6.66 -9.25
CA ALA A 28 -6.57 6.36 -8.40
C ALA A 28 -7.90 6.74 -9.09
N GLN A 29 -7.94 7.91 -9.75
CA GLN A 29 -9.09 8.36 -10.53
C GLN A 29 -9.36 7.45 -11.74
N ALA A 30 -8.31 7.10 -12.49
CA ALA A 30 -8.43 6.21 -13.65
C ALA A 30 -8.98 4.83 -13.26
N GLN A 31 -8.54 4.30 -12.11
CA GLN A 31 -8.95 3.00 -11.58
C GLN A 31 -10.22 3.06 -10.71
N LYS A 32 -10.78 4.26 -10.48
CA LYS A 32 -11.94 4.51 -9.59
C LYS A 32 -11.76 3.95 -8.16
N VAL A 33 -10.54 4.00 -7.64
CA VAL A 33 -10.21 3.58 -6.28
C VAL A 33 -9.86 4.78 -5.39
N SER A 34 -9.94 4.63 -4.07
CA SER A 34 -9.48 5.67 -3.16
C SER A 34 -7.95 5.71 -3.12
N LEU A 35 -7.38 6.90 -2.96
CA LEU A 35 -5.93 7.07 -2.83
C LEU A 35 -5.36 6.20 -1.69
N ASN A 36 -6.07 6.10 -0.57
CA ASN A 36 -5.67 5.27 0.56
C ASN A 36 -5.60 3.78 0.17
N ASN A 37 -6.62 3.27 -0.52
CA ASN A 37 -6.64 1.87 -0.96
C ASN A 37 -5.53 1.57 -1.97
N LEU A 38 -5.27 2.49 -2.91
CA LEU A 38 -4.15 2.39 -3.84
C LEU A 38 -2.81 2.36 -3.11
N VAL A 39 -2.60 3.27 -2.15
CA VAL A 39 -1.36 3.35 -1.38
C VAL A 39 -1.14 2.08 -0.55
N CYS A 40 -2.17 1.54 0.11
CA CYS A 40 -2.06 0.26 0.82
C CYS A 40 -1.62 -0.88 -0.12
N GLN A 41 -2.26 -1.01 -1.28
CA GLN A 41 -1.89 -2.04 -2.26
C GLN A 41 -0.47 -1.86 -2.80
N CYS A 42 -0.06 -0.62 -3.10
CA CYS A 42 1.30 -0.33 -3.52
C CYS A 42 2.33 -0.70 -2.45
N CYS A 43 2.02 -0.43 -1.17
CA CYS A 43 2.89 -0.80 -0.05
C CYS A 43 2.96 -2.32 0.14
N GLU A 44 1.83 -3.03 0.10
CA GLU A 44 1.78 -4.48 0.19
C GLU A 44 2.56 -5.13 -0.95
N TYR A 45 2.31 -4.71 -2.19
CA TYR A 45 3.03 -5.18 -3.36
C TYR A 45 4.54 -4.92 -3.23
N ALA A 46 4.94 -3.70 -2.85
CA ALA A 46 6.35 -3.37 -2.67
C ALA A 46 7.02 -4.25 -1.59
N LEU A 47 6.33 -4.53 -0.47
CA LEU A 47 6.84 -5.39 0.60
C LEU A 47 6.95 -6.86 0.18
N ASP A 48 5.97 -7.36 -0.57
CA ASP A 48 5.96 -8.73 -1.10
C ASP A 48 7.13 -8.94 -2.08
N ASN A 49 7.28 -8.01 -3.04
CA ASN A 49 8.35 -8.03 -4.04
C ASN A 49 9.75 -7.74 -3.44
N LEU A 50 9.82 -7.05 -2.30
CA LEU A 50 11.09 -6.86 -1.57
C LEU A 50 11.52 -8.13 -0.84
N SER A 51 10.58 -8.99 -0.46
CA SER A 51 10.84 -10.23 0.27
C SER A 51 11.39 -11.33 -0.65
N GLU A 52 10.99 -11.34 -1.92
CA GLU A 52 11.57 -12.22 -2.95
C GLU A 52 13.06 -11.94 -3.25
N GLN A 53 13.62 -10.83 -2.75
CA GLN A 53 15.04 -10.47 -2.88
C GLN A 53 15.88 -10.94 -1.67
N LYS A 54 15.29 -11.57 -0.65
CA LYS A 54 15.99 -12.08 0.56
C LYS A 54 16.06 -13.61 0.61
N GLU A 55 16.35 -14.23 -0.53
CA GLU A 55 16.83 -15.62 -0.58
C GLU A 55 18.24 -15.72 -1.18
N ASP A 56 19.05 -14.67 -1.07
CA ASP A 56 20.50 -14.83 -1.05
C ASP A 56 20.90 -15.22 0.38
N LYS A 57 20.99 -16.53 0.60
CA LYS A 57 21.72 -17.11 1.73
C LYS A 57 23.15 -16.56 1.73
N GLU A 58 23.53 -15.90 2.81
CA GLU A 58 24.92 -15.94 3.30
C GLU A 58 24.94 -16.10 4.82
#